data_AF-A0A0A3J5C9-F1
#
_entry.id   AF-A0A0A3J5C9-F1
#
_cell.length_a   1.000
_cell.length_b   1.000
_cell.length_c   1.000
_cell.angle_alpha   90.00
_cell.angle_beta   90.00
_cell.angle_gamma   90.00
#
_symmetry.space_group_name_H-M   'P 1'
#
loop_
_entity.id
_entity.type
_entity.pdbx_description
1 polymer ?
#
loop_
_entity_poly.entity_id
_entity_poly.type
_entity_poly.pdbx_seq_one_letter_code
_entity_poly.pdbx_strand_id
1 'polypeptide(L)' 'MGMWTVPAIITGIVILAVAYYMTVAVMRKTTERASVTDTPINKSVRDHPILMNPIIIMYVIFGLFTGIIIFYYWSQYGY' A
#
# COMPACT_ATOMS: atom_id res chain seq x y z
N MET A 1 25.78 8.71 1.30
CA MET A 1 24.32 8.50 1.20
C MET A 1 23.75 9.61 0.33
N GLY A 2 22.94 9.29 -0.67
CA GLY A 2 22.33 10.30 -1.56
C GLY A 2 21.18 11.02 -0.88
N MET A 3 20.81 12.21 -1.38
CA MET A 3 19.69 13.01 -0.86
C MET A 3 18.37 12.21 -0.76
N TRP A 4 18.14 11.27 -1.68
CA TRP A 4 16.95 10.41 -1.70
C TRP A 4 17.01 9.17 -0.81
N THR A 5 18.16 8.86 -0.21
CA THR A 5 18.32 7.65 0.60
C THR A 5 17.39 7.64 1.81
N VAL A 6 17.29 8.75 2.55
CA VAL A 6 16.42 8.85 3.73
C VAL A 6 14.92 8.80 3.33
N PRO A 7 14.44 9.59 2.34
CA PRO A 7 13.07 9.47 1.84
C PRO A 7 12.69 8.08 1.32
N ALA A 8 13.61 7.40 0.64
CA ALA A 8 13.37 6.05 0.14
C ALA A 8 13.21 5.04 1.28
N ILE A 9 14.03 5.15 2.33
CA ILE A 9 13.90 4.29 3.53
C ILE A 9 12.55 4.52 4.21
N ILE A 10 12.13 5.78 4.39
CA ILE A 10 10.82 6.10 5.00
C ILE A 10 9.69 5.50 4.16
N THR A 11 9.74 5.68 2.84
CA THR A 11 8.72 5.15 1.91
C THR A 11 8.67 3.62 1.97
N GLY A 12 9.83 2.96 2.02
CA GLY A 12 9.93 1.51 2.19
C GLY A 12 9.29 1.02 3.50
N ILE A 13 9.54 1.71 4.61
CA ILE A 13 8.92 1.39 5.91
C ILE A 13 7.39 1.53 5.84
N VAL A 14 6.87 2.58 5.20
CA VAL A 14 5.43 2.77 5.04
C VAL A 14 4.81 1.63 4.20
N ILE A 15 5.46 1.28 3.08
CA ILE A 15 5.05 0.15 2.23
C ILE A 15 4.99 -1.15 3.03
N LEU A 16 6.04 -1.46 3.80
CA LEU A 16 6.11 -2.67 4.61
C LEU A 16 5.04 -2.69 5.71
N ALA A 17 4.83 -1.57 6.41
CA ALA A 17 3.81 -1.45 7.45
C ALA A 17 2.40 -1.67 6.88
N VAL A 18 2.10 -1.05 5.73
CA VAL A 18 0.81 -1.16 5.05
C VAL A 18 0.59 -2.58 4.52
N ALA A 19 1.59 -3.17 3.87
CA ALA A 19 1.54 -4.56 3.40
C ALA A 19 1.32 -5.55 4.55
N TYR A 20 2.07 -5.39 5.65
CA TYR A 20 1.94 -6.25 6.83
C TYR A 20 0.56 -6.13 7.46
N TYR A 21 0.07 -4.90 7.67
CA TYR A 21 -1.27 -4.65 8.22
C TYR A 21 -2.36 -5.33 7.40
N MET A 22 -2.34 -5.17 6.08
CA MET A 22 -3.33 -5.82 5.21
C MET A 22 -3.19 -7.34 5.20
N THR A 23 -1.97 -7.87 5.23
CA THR A 23 -1.73 -9.32 5.29
C THR A 23 -2.31 -9.92 6.57
N VAL A 24 -2.07 -9.28 7.72
CA VAL A 24 -2.66 -9.70 9.00
C VAL A 24 -4.19 -9.54 8.99
N ALA A 25 -4.71 -8.46 8.41
CA ALA A 25 -6.15 -8.24 8.30
C ALA A 25 -6.85 -9.31 7.43
N VAL A 26 -6.21 -9.76 6.35
CA VAL A 26 -6.69 -10.88 5.53
C VAL A 26 -6.59 -12.17 6.32
N MET A 27 -5.42 -12.49 6.91
CA MET A 27 -5.22 -13.72 7.70
C MET A 27 -6.24 -13.88 8.84
N ARG A 28 -6.52 -12.82 9.60
CA ARG A 28 -7.54 -12.86 10.66
C ARG A 28 -8.93 -13.21 10.10
N LYS A 29 -9.27 -12.67 8.93
CA LYS A 29 -10.55 -12.96 8.26
C LYS A 29 -10.59 -14.38 7.67
N THR A 30 -9.48 -14.93 7.22
CA THR A 30 -9.41 -16.34 6.78
C THR A 30 -9.54 -17.30 7.95
N THR A 31 -8.92 -17.01 9.10
CA THR A 31 -9.07 -17.80 10.32
C THR A 31 -10.52 -17.78 10.82
N GLU A 32 -11.20 -16.63 10.77
CA GLU A 32 -12.63 -16.53 11.11
C GLU A 32 -13.54 -17.31 10.13
N ARG A 33 -13.14 -17.47 8.86
CA ARG A 33 -13.87 -18.25 7.85
C ARG A 33 -13.62 -19.75 7.85
N ALA A 34 -12.59 -20.23 8.56
CA ALA A 34 -12.36 -21.66 8.75
C ALA A 34 -13.44 -22.32 9.65
N SER A 35 -14.31 -21.52 10.28
CA SER A 35 -15.47 -21.99 11.04
C SER A 35 -16.65 -22.29 10.08
N VAL A 36 -16.64 -23.47 9.45
CA VAL A 36 -17.77 -24.34 8.96
C VAL A 36 -18.99 -23.71 8.24
N THR A 37 -19.08 -22.40 8.04
CA THR A 37 -20.26 -21.69 7.54
C THR A 37 -19.81 -20.62 6.55
N ASP A 38 -20.40 -20.59 5.36
CA ASP A 38 -20.21 -19.53 4.37
C ASP A 38 -20.69 -18.19 4.96
N THR A 39 -19.80 -17.50 5.66
CA THR A 39 -20.08 -16.18 6.18
C THR A 39 -20.02 -15.18 5.03
N PRO A 40 -21.04 -14.33 4.87
CA PRO A 40 -21.10 -13.38 3.77
C PRO A 40 -19.86 -12.50 3.76
N ILE A 41 -19.36 -12.19 2.55
CA ILE A 41 -18.19 -11.32 2.39
C ILE A 41 -18.42 -10.02 3.14
N ASN A 42 -17.44 -9.62 3.97
CA ASN A 42 -17.48 -8.39 4.75
C ASN A 42 -17.85 -7.21 3.82
N LYS A 43 -18.92 -6.49 4.16
CA LYS A 43 -19.49 -5.41 3.33
C LYS A 43 -18.41 -4.42 2.86
N SER A 44 -17.46 -4.07 3.73
CA SER A 44 -16.38 -3.13 3.39
C SER A 44 -15.46 -3.62 2.26
N VAL A 45 -15.18 -4.93 2.18
CA VAL A 45 -14.38 -5.53 1.09
C VAL A 45 -15.19 -5.56 -0.21
N ARG A 46 -16.50 -5.80 -0.11
CA ARG A 46 -17.41 -5.82 -1.25
C ARG A 46 -17.64 -4.44 -1.84
N ASP A 47 -17.77 -3.45 -0.97
CA ASP A 47 -18.11 -2.08 -1.36
C ASP A 47 -16.86 -1.32 -1.85
N HIS A 48 -15.66 -1.69 -1.35
CA HIS A 48 -14.38 -1.09 -1.77
C HIS A 48 -13.27 -2.13 -2.07
N PRO A 49 -13.46 -3.01 -3.08
CA PRO A 49 -12.51 -4.08 -3.39
C PRO A 49 -11.15 -3.55 -3.87
N ILE A 50 -11.13 -2.37 -4.49
CA ILE A 50 -9.92 -1.72 -5.02
C ILE A 50 -9.05 -1.16 -3.88
N LEU A 51 -9.66 -0.49 -2.91
CA LEU A 51 -8.95 0.10 -1.76
C LEU A 51 -8.43 -0.95 -0.78
N MET A 52 -9.04 -2.13 -0.76
CA MET A 52 -8.59 -3.24 0.09
C MET A 52 -7.60 -4.18 -0.61
N ASN A 53 -7.18 -3.88 -1.84
CA ASN A 53 -6.14 -4.65 -2.53
C ASN A 53 -4.75 -4.08 -2.22
N PRO A 54 -3.88 -4.85 -1.53
CA PRO A 54 -2.53 -4.43 -1.21
C PRO A 54 -1.73 -3.97 -2.41
N ILE A 55 -1.84 -4.68 -3.53
CA ILE A 55 -1.08 -4.42 -4.75
C ILE A 55 -1.42 -3.03 -5.31
N ILE A 56 -2.69 -2.66 -5.28
CA ILE A 56 -3.16 -1.37 -5.79
C ILE A 56 -2.65 -0.23 -4.92
N ILE A 57 -2.68 -0.40 -3.60
CA ILE A 57 -2.11 0.59 -2.65
C ILE A 57 -0.60 0.76 -2.89
N MET A 58 0.14 -0.32 -3.18
CA MET A 58 1.56 -0.23 -3.49
C MET A 58 1.84 0.60 -4.74
N TYR A 59 1.05 0.42 -5.80
CA TYR A 59 1.21 1.24 -7.01
C TYR A 59 0.95 2.73 -6.76
N VAL A 60 -0.04 3.05 -5.92
CA VAL A 60 -0.33 4.44 -5.55
C VAL A 60 0.85 5.05 -4.78
N ILE A 61 1.36 4.37 -3.74
CA ILE A 61 2.47 4.88 -2.93
C ILE A 61 3.73 5.05 -3.79
N PHE A 62 4.05 4.05 -4.62
CA PHE A 62 5.21 4.11 -5.50
C PHE A 62 5.08 5.21 -6.56
N GLY A 63 3.91 5.33 -7.19
CA GLY A 63 3.61 6.38 -8.18
C GLY A 63 3.73 7.77 -7.59
N LEU A 64 3.22 7.99 -6.37
CA LEU A 64 3.38 9.26 -5.66
C LEU A 64 4.84 9.55 -5.35
N PHE A 65 5.59 8.57 -4.83
CA PHE A 65 7.00 8.76 -4.49
C PHE A 65 7.85 9.09 -5.72
N THR A 66 7.69 8.32 -6.80
CA THR A 66 8.40 8.58 -8.06
C THR A 66 7.97 9.88 -8.73
N GLY A 67 6.67 10.20 -8.69
CA GLY A 67 6.15 11.48 -9.16
C GLY A 67 6.77 12.68 -8.42
N ILE A 68 6.93 12.58 -7.10
CA ILE A 68 7.61 13.60 -6.28
C ILE A 68 9.07 13.76 -6.71
N ILE A 69 9.78 12.65 -6.94
CA ILE A 69 11.18 12.68 -7.41
C ILE A 69 11.28 13.38 -8.77
N ILE A 70 10.45 12.96 -9.72
CA ILE A 70 10.43 13.52 -11.08
C ILE A 70 10.10 15.02 -11.02
N PHE A 71 9.08 15.40 -10.26
CA PHE A 71 8.68 16.79 -10.09
C PHE A 71 9.78 17.63 -9.43
N TYR A 72 10.44 17.11 -8.40
CA TYR A 72 11.57 17.77 -7.75
C TYR A 72 12.69 18.07 -8.75
N TYR A 73 13.13 17.06 -9.50
CA TYR A 73 14.20 17.25 -10.49
C TYR A 73 13.78 18.16 -11.65
N TRP A 74 12.55 18.04 -12.11
CA TRP A 74 12.00 18.97 -13.10
C TRP A 74 11.99 20.41 -12.58
N SER A 75 11.58 20.65 -11.34
CA SER A 75 11.55 22.00 -10.75
C SER A 75 12.95 22.62 -10.56
N GLN A 76 13.98 21.80 -10.38
CA GLN A 76 15.35 22.26 -10.10
C GLN A 76 16.20 22.40 -11.38
N TYR A 77 15.98 21.55 -12.37
CA TYR A 77 16.82 21.45 -13.58
C TYR A 77 16.06 21.65 -14.89
N GLY A 78 14.74 21.78 -14.83
CA GLY A 78 13.91 22.09 -15.99
C GLY A 78 14.09 23.55 -16.38
N TYR A 79 14.84 23.78 -17.45
CA TYR A 79 14.79 25.00 -18.27
C TYR A 79 13.51 25.00 -19.11
#